data_AF-A0A953QIE9-F1
#
_entry.id   AF-A0A953QIE9-F1
#
_cell.length_a   1.000
_cell.length_b   1.000
_cell.length_c   1.000
_cell.angle_alpha   90.00
_cell.angle_beta   90.00
_cell.angle_gamma   90.00
#
_symmetry.space_group_name_H-M   'P 1'
#
loop_
_entity.id
_entity.type
_entity.pdbx_description
1 polymer ?
#
loop_
_entity_poly.entity_id
_entity_poly.type
_entity_poly.pdbx_seq_one_letter_code
_entity_poly.pdbx_strand_id
1 'polypeptide(L)'
;MRVCQRHAGRNRLRRLSAEVTSLCPGCGLELPSDSTAPEGRHNSSPECWRLFGELSAYTLTHGDPGFIHQHAVDAWQLQHSLITKSNIGIAFSLIGLYLAIEKGQTGRQAQLAHMELGRVKRDWGRFEIPEQRASLTVRDVLEVPPGPGREAKLMEWAKAVWMSWSHAHGWTAEICKNLLSRE
;
A
#
# COMPACT_ATOMS: atom_id res chain seq x y z
N MET A 1 -4.99 -73.69 -9.48
CA MET A 1 -6.06 -72.75 -9.06
C MET A 1 -5.50 -71.80 -8.01
N ARG A 2 -5.63 -70.48 -8.27
CA ARG A 2 -5.63 -69.31 -7.33
C ARG A 2 -4.37 -69.10 -6.46
N VAL A 3 -3.45 -68.19 -6.82
CA VAL A 3 -3.44 -66.70 -6.73
C VAL A 3 -2.78 -66.18 -5.44
N CYS A 4 -1.70 -65.42 -5.65
CA CYS A 4 -0.98 -64.55 -4.72
C CYS A 4 -1.90 -63.64 -3.89
N GLN A 5 -1.45 -63.22 -2.70
CA GLN A 5 -1.21 -61.80 -2.44
C GLN A 5 -0.54 -61.54 -1.08
N ARG A 6 0.68 -60.98 -1.16
CA ARG A 6 1.32 -60.19 -0.10
C ARG A 6 0.54 -58.89 0.04
N HIS A 7 0.11 -58.54 1.24
CA HIS A 7 -0.32 -57.17 1.55
C HIS A 7 0.69 -56.53 2.49
N ALA A 8 1.67 -55.85 1.88
CA ALA A 8 2.46 -54.84 2.54
C ALA A 8 1.54 -53.66 2.86
N GLY A 9 1.40 -53.34 4.15
CA GLY A 9 0.81 -52.08 4.59
C GLY A 9 1.67 -50.92 4.10
N ARG A 10 1.23 -50.27 3.01
CA ARG A 10 1.77 -48.98 2.58
C ARG A 10 0.84 -47.88 3.05
N ASN A 11 1.30 -47.28 4.14
CA ASN A 11 1.06 -45.92 4.59
C ASN A 11 0.69 -44.99 3.41
N ARG A 12 -0.61 -44.71 3.24
CA ARG A 12 -1.12 -43.89 2.13
C ARG A 12 -1.12 -42.43 2.56
N LEU A 13 0.05 -41.82 2.41
CA LEU A 13 0.32 -40.41 2.11
C LEU A 13 -0.83 -39.42 2.41
N ARG A 14 -0.67 -38.71 3.53
CA ARG A 14 -1.30 -37.42 3.83
C ARG A 14 -0.94 -36.46 2.69
N ARG A 15 -1.89 -36.18 1.78
CA ARG A 15 -1.74 -35.09 0.79
C ARG A 15 -1.65 -33.79 1.59
N LEU A 16 -0.44 -33.24 1.72
CA LEU A 16 -0.26 -31.82 1.96
C LEU A 16 -0.83 -31.13 0.72
N SER A 17 -2.05 -30.62 0.80
CA SER A 17 -2.55 -29.66 -0.19
C SER A 17 -1.61 -28.46 -0.12
N ALA A 18 -0.84 -28.23 -1.17
CA ALA A 18 -0.10 -26.97 -1.32
C ALA A 18 -1.12 -25.83 -1.20
N GLU A 19 -0.92 -24.94 -0.24
CA GLU A 19 -1.76 -23.75 -0.10
C GLU A 19 -1.67 -22.96 -1.40
N VAL A 20 -2.82 -22.72 -2.04
CA VAL A 20 -2.87 -21.89 -3.24
C VAL A 20 -2.53 -20.47 -2.81
N THR A 21 -1.53 -19.84 -3.42
CA THR A 21 -1.14 -18.46 -3.15
C THR A 21 -1.60 -17.52 -4.27
N SER A 22 -1.86 -16.26 -3.93
CA SER A 22 -2.14 -15.16 -4.85
C SER A 22 -1.03 -14.11 -4.78
N LEU A 23 -0.61 -13.59 -5.93
CA LEU A 23 0.37 -12.51 -6.02
C LEU A 23 -0.35 -11.18 -6.22
N CYS A 24 -0.10 -10.21 -5.34
CA CYS A 24 -0.63 -8.86 -5.50
C CYS A 24 0.01 -8.16 -6.72
N PRO A 25 -0.77 -7.69 -7.71
CA PRO A 25 -0.21 -7.10 -8.92
C PRO A 25 0.54 -5.78 -8.68
N GLY A 26 0.09 -4.97 -7.71
CA GLY A 26 0.73 -3.71 -7.34
C GLY A 26 2.04 -3.91 -6.57
N CYS A 27 1.97 -4.48 -5.37
CA CYS A 27 3.13 -4.57 -4.48
C CYS A 27 3.93 -5.87 -4.57
N GLY A 28 3.43 -6.90 -5.27
CA GLY A 28 4.11 -8.20 -5.37
C GLY A 28 4.01 -9.06 -4.12
N LEU A 29 3.19 -8.69 -3.15
CA LEU A 29 2.98 -9.47 -1.94
C LEU A 29 2.30 -10.81 -2.28
N GLU A 30 2.90 -11.92 -1.86
CA GLU A 30 2.34 -13.26 -2.01
C GLU A 30 1.58 -13.69 -0.75
N LEU A 31 0.28 -13.95 -0.86
CA LEU A 31 -0.62 -14.29 0.24
C LEU A 31 -1.32 -15.63 -0.02
N PRO A 32 -1.72 -16.39 1.01
CA PRO A 32 -2.65 -17.50 0.81
C PRO A 32 -3.92 -17.00 0.16
N SER A 33 -4.31 -17.64 -0.95
CA SER A 33 -5.49 -17.23 -1.70
C SER A 33 -6.76 -17.54 -0.93
N ASP A 34 -7.64 -16.56 -0.89
CA ASP A 34 -8.98 -16.69 -0.31
C ASP A 34 -10.02 -16.46 -1.41
N SER A 35 -10.61 -17.54 -1.92
CA SER A 35 -11.64 -17.50 -2.96
C SER A 35 -12.94 -16.81 -2.50
N THR A 36 -13.09 -16.52 -1.21
CA THR A 36 -14.25 -15.82 -0.64
C THR A 36 -13.99 -14.33 -0.42
N ALA A 37 -12.76 -13.87 -0.62
CA ALA A 37 -12.40 -12.49 -0.43
C ALA A 37 -13.11 -11.59 -1.47
N PRO A 38 -13.60 -10.40 -1.06
CA PRO A 38 -14.23 -9.45 -1.99
C PRO A 38 -13.21 -8.96 -3.03
N GLU A 39 -13.70 -8.46 -4.17
CA GLU A 39 -12.83 -7.94 -5.23
C GLU A 39 -11.83 -6.92 -4.68
N GLY A 40 -10.57 -7.07 -5.10
CA GLY A 40 -9.52 -6.12 -4.78
C GLY A 40 -9.86 -4.73 -5.31
N ARG A 41 -9.53 -3.69 -4.53
CA ARG A 41 -9.55 -2.31 -5.02
C ARG A 41 -8.18 -1.92 -5.55
N HIS A 42 -8.13 -0.91 -6.43
CA HIS A 42 -6.88 -0.44 -7.03
C HIS A 42 -6.14 -1.57 -7.79
N ASN A 43 -4.83 -1.45 -8.02
CA ASN A 43 -4.00 -2.52 -8.55
C ASN A 43 -3.60 -3.51 -7.44
N SER A 44 -4.54 -4.14 -6.75
CA SER A 44 -4.24 -5.04 -5.61
C SER A 44 -5.00 -6.36 -5.65
N SER A 45 -4.44 -7.39 -5.00
CA SER A 45 -5.17 -8.63 -4.75
C SER A 45 -6.19 -8.43 -3.61
N PRO A 46 -7.29 -9.20 -3.60
CA PRO A 46 -8.25 -9.22 -2.49
C PRO A 46 -7.62 -9.32 -1.10
N GLU A 47 -6.61 -10.19 -0.97
CA GLU A 47 -5.94 -10.46 0.30
C GLU A 47 -5.08 -9.28 0.75
N CYS A 48 -4.40 -8.61 -0.18
CA CYS A 48 -3.62 -7.41 0.11
C CYS A 48 -4.55 -6.24 0.52
N TRP A 49 -5.70 -6.11 -0.16
CA TRP A 49 -6.72 -5.13 0.21
C TRP A 49 -7.28 -5.37 1.62
N ARG A 50 -7.49 -6.63 2.01
CA ARG A 50 -7.92 -6.99 3.37
C ARG A 50 -6.91 -6.55 4.43
N LEU A 51 -5.61 -6.76 4.21
CA LEU A 51 -4.57 -6.27 5.10
C LEU A 51 -4.61 -4.73 5.23
N PHE A 52 -4.80 -4.01 4.12
CA PHE A 52 -4.96 -2.56 4.20
C PHE A 52 -6.22 -2.13 4.95
N GLY A 53 -7.31 -2.89 4.86
CA GLY A 53 -8.50 -2.71 5.69
C GLY A 53 -8.21 -2.84 7.18
N GLU A 54 -7.40 -3.82 7.58
CA GLU A 54 -6.94 -3.99 8.98
C GLU A 54 -6.08 -2.80 9.43
N LEU A 55 -5.11 -2.38 8.63
CA LEU A 55 -4.28 -1.21 8.93
C LEU A 55 -5.12 0.07 8.99
N SER A 56 -6.13 0.20 8.14
CA SER A 56 -7.07 1.33 8.14
C SER A 56 -7.89 1.36 9.43
N ALA A 57 -8.43 0.23 9.88
CA ALA A 57 -9.14 0.13 11.15
C ALA A 57 -8.24 0.52 12.34
N TYR A 58 -6.99 0.06 12.34
CA TYR A 58 -6.00 0.44 13.34
C TYR A 58 -5.74 1.96 13.35
N THR A 59 -5.40 2.54 12.20
CA THR A 59 -5.04 3.96 12.10
C THR A 59 -6.21 4.91 12.36
N LEU A 60 -7.45 4.53 12.00
CA LEU A 60 -8.64 5.35 12.26
C LEU A 60 -9.05 5.34 13.74
N THR A 61 -8.71 4.31 14.50
CA THR A 61 -9.03 4.22 15.94
C THR A 61 -8.07 5.01 16.84
N HIS A 62 -6.95 5.52 16.31
CA HIS A 62 -6.01 6.33 17.10
C HIS A 62 -6.61 7.65 17.58
N GLY A 63 -7.46 8.27 16.74
CA GLY A 63 -8.08 9.56 17.07
C GLY A 63 -7.07 10.70 17.33
N ASP A 64 -5.80 10.52 16.96
CA ASP A 64 -4.74 11.47 17.25
C ASP A 64 -4.79 12.69 16.30
N PRO A 65 -4.36 13.89 16.74
CA PRO A 65 -4.37 15.08 15.90
C PRO A 65 -3.44 15.02 14.67
N GLY A 66 -2.41 14.17 14.71
CA GLY A 66 -1.47 13.96 13.62
C GLY A 66 -2.08 13.19 12.45
N PHE A 67 -3.13 12.40 12.68
CA PHE A 67 -3.91 11.70 11.66
C PHE A 67 -3.06 10.82 10.75
N ILE A 68 -2.34 9.86 11.36
CA ILE A 68 -1.42 8.92 10.67
C ILE A 68 -2.09 8.11 9.54
N HIS A 69 -3.42 7.99 9.56
CA HIS A 69 -4.19 7.32 8.51
C HIS A 69 -3.91 7.90 7.12
N GLN A 70 -3.72 9.23 7.01
CA GLN A 70 -3.42 9.85 5.72
C GLN A 70 -2.12 9.33 5.11
N HIS A 71 -1.07 9.12 5.92
CA HIS A 71 0.20 8.55 5.44
C HIS A 71 0.02 7.11 4.92
N ALA A 72 -0.81 6.31 5.59
CA ALA A 72 -1.12 4.96 5.13
C ALA A 72 -1.89 4.97 3.80
N VAL A 73 -2.87 5.87 3.65
CA VAL A 73 -3.63 6.04 2.40
C VAL A 73 -2.70 6.45 1.25
N ASP A 74 -1.81 7.41 1.48
CA ASP A 74 -0.90 7.89 0.44
C ASP A 74 0.12 6.83 0.01
N ALA A 75 0.69 6.09 0.98
CA ALA A 75 1.56 4.95 0.69
C ALA A 75 0.83 3.86 -0.09
N TRP A 76 -0.39 3.50 0.33
CA TRP A 76 -1.20 2.49 -0.36
C TRP A 76 -1.53 2.90 -1.80
N GLN A 77 -1.97 4.15 -1.98
CA GLN A 77 -2.42 4.67 -3.26
C GLN A 77 -1.30 4.70 -4.29
N LEU A 78 -0.07 5.05 -3.90
CA LEU A 78 1.08 4.99 -4.80
C LEU A 78 1.54 3.57 -5.09
N GLN A 79 1.62 2.73 -4.05
CA GLN A 79 2.06 1.33 -4.19
C GLN A 79 1.11 0.49 -5.07
N HIS A 80 -0.17 0.83 -5.12
CA HIS A 80 -1.20 0.11 -5.90
C HIS A 80 -1.82 1.00 -6.99
N SER A 81 -1.08 2.00 -7.46
CA SER A 81 -1.59 2.93 -8.47
C SER A 81 -1.78 2.28 -9.85
N LEU A 82 -2.76 2.81 -10.59
CA LEU A 82 -2.90 2.64 -12.04
C LEU A 82 -2.92 4.03 -12.66
N ILE A 83 -2.41 4.13 -13.89
CA ILE A 83 -2.54 5.37 -14.67
C ILE A 83 -4.00 5.54 -15.09
N THR A 84 -4.55 6.72 -14.81
CA THR A 84 -5.94 7.07 -15.14
C THR A 84 -5.98 8.36 -15.94
N LYS A 85 -7.17 8.80 -16.35
CA LYS A 85 -7.31 10.07 -17.08
C LYS A 85 -7.03 11.30 -16.20
N SER A 86 -7.26 11.24 -14.88
CA SER A 86 -7.10 12.40 -13.99
C SER A 86 -5.77 12.41 -13.24
N ASN A 87 -5.20 11.22 -12.96
CA ASN A 87 -3.97 11.03 -12.18
C ASN A 87 -3.94 11.72 -10.79
N ILE A 88 -5.08 12.20 -10.31
CA ILE A 88 -5.18 12.98 -9.07
C ILE A 88 -4.75 12.17 -7.84
N GLY A 89 -5.07 10.87 -7.81
CA GLY A 89 -4.66 10.00 -6.71
C GLY A 89 -3.13 9.86 -6.62
N ILE A 90 -2.44 9.73 -7.75
CA ILE A 90 -0.97 9.67 -7.79
C ILE A 90 -0.39 11.01 -7.34
N ALA A 91 -0.87 12.11 -7.92
CA ALA A 91 -0.40 13.45 -7.59
C ALA A 91 -0.56 13.77 -6.09
N PHE A 92 -1.74 13.51 -5.54
CA PHE A 92 -2.04 13.80 -4.14
C PHE A 92 -1.17 12.95 -3.22
N SER A 93 -1.04 11.66 -3.49
CA SER A 93 -0.24 10.80 -2.64
C SER A 93 1.26 11.08 -2.73
N LEU A 94 1.78 11.47 -3.90
CA LEU A 94 3.15 12.01 -4.01
C LEU A 94 3.34 13.25 -3.13
N ILE A 95 2.43 14.22 -3.24
CA ILE A 95 2.45 15.45 -2.43
C ILE A 95 2.37 15.12 -0.94
N GLY A 96 1.47 14.22 -0.54
CA GLY A 96 1.28 13.82 0.85
C GLY A 96 2.53 13.16 1.44
N LEU A 97 3.16 12.24 0.70
CA LEU A 97 4.41 11.60 1.12
C LEU A 97 5.59 12.58 1.15
N TYR A 98 5.70 13.49 0.17
CA TYR A 98 6.72 14.54 0.19
C TYR A 98 6.60 15.45 1.41
N LEU A 99 5.38 15.90 1.73
CA LEU A 99 5.13 16.73 2.92
C LEU A 99 5.49 15.97 4.20
N ALA A 100 5.15 14.68 4.29
CA ALA A 100 5.47 13.86 5.45
C ALA A 100 6.97 13.63 5.61
N ILE A 101 7.66 13.20 4.55
CA ILE A 101 9.03 12.69 4.61
C ILE A 101 10.07 13.79 4.49
N GLU A 102 9.88 14.72 3.55
CA GLU A 102 10.86 15.78 3.27
C GLU A 102 10.59 17.06 4.08
N LYS A 103 9.35 17.26 4.55
CA LYS A 103 8.94 18.45 5.32
C LYS A 103 8.53 18.17 6.76
N GLY A 104 8.50 16.91 7.18
CA GLY A 104 8.14 16.51 8.56
C GLY A 104 6.71 16.87 8.93
N GLN A 105 5.82 17.01 7.95
CA GLN A 105 4.42 17.37 8.20
C GLN A 105 3.60 16.15 8.65
N THR A 106 2.56 16.41 9.44
CA THR A 106 1.63 15.38 9.91
C THR A 106 0.67 14.96 8.80
N GLY A 107 0.02 13.80 8.98
CA GLY A 107 -1.02 13.32 8.08
C GLY A 107 -2.20 14.29 7.98
N ARG A 108 -2.52 15.00 9.06
CA ARG A 108 -3.52 16.07 9.06
C ARG A 108 -3.11 17.25 8.17
N GLN A 109 -1.85 17.66 8.19
CA GLN A 109 -1.34 18.71 7.32
C GLN A 109 -1.36 18.29 5.84
N ALA A 110 -0.97 17.04 5.55
CA ALA A 110 -1.08 16.46 4.21
C ALA A 110 -2.54 16.43 3.71
N GLN A 111 -3.47 15.99 4.56
CA GLN A 111 -4.90 15.98 4.25
C GLN A 111 -5.43 17.40 3.94
N LEU A 112 -5.03 18.40 4.72
CA LEU A 112 -5.43 19.78 4.48
C LEU A 112 -4.85 20.33 3.17
N ALA A 113 -3.62 19.97 2.82
CA ALA A 113 -3.04 20.30 1.52
C ALA A 113 -3.84 19.67 0.37
N HIS A 114 -4.24 18.40 0.49
CA HIS A 114 -5.12 17.74 -0.49
C HIS A 114 -6.45 18.47 -0.64
N MET A 115 -7.08 18.85 0.48
CA MET A 115 -8.34 19.60 0.46
C MET A 115 -8.19 20.95 -0.25
N GLU A 116 -7.11 21.69 0.01
CA GLU A 116 -6.81 22.96 -0.67
C GLU A 116 -6.65 22.76 -2.18
N LEU A 117 -5.80 21.81 -2.58
CA LEU A 117 -5.51 21.51 -3.98
C LEU A 117 -6.76 21.01 -4.73
N GLY A 118 -7.63 20.26 -4.04
CA GLY A 118 -8.87 19.71 -4.60
C GLY A 118 -9.94 20.75 -4.93
N ARG A 119 -9.81 22.00 -4.46
CA ARG A 119 -10.79 23.07 -4.75
C ARG A 119 -10.81 23.52 -6.19
N VAL A 120 -9.70 23.35 -6.90
CA VAL A 120 -9.57 23.78 -8.31
C VAL A 120 -9.14 22.59 -9.13
N LYS A 121 -9.95 22.25 -10.14
CA LYS A 121 -9.65 21.19 -11.09
C LYS A 121 -8.38 21.54 -11.86
N ARG A 122 -7.46 20.60 -11.94
CA ARG A 122 -6.18 20.75 -12.63
C ARG A 122 -5.86 19.50 -13.42
N ASP A 123 -5.08 19.69 -14.48
CA ASP A 123 -4.35 18.58 -15.08
C ASP A 123 -3.11 18.33 -14.23
N TRP A 124 -3.02 17.13 -13.65
CA TRP A 124 -1.91 16.74 -12.80
C TRP A 124 -0.72 16.19 -13.60
N GLY A 125 -0.84 16.11 -14.92
CA GLY A 125 0.18 15.58 -15.79
C GLY A 125 0.14 14.06 -15.90
N ARG A 126 1.14 13.53 -16.61
CA ARG A 126 1.32 12.09 -16.79
C ARG A 126 2.37 11.58 -15.83
N PHE A 127 2.13 10.40 -15.30
CA PHE A 127 3.07 9.68 -14.45
C PHE A 127 3.41 8.36 -15.08
N GLU A 128 4.59 7.86 -14.73
CA GLU A 128 5.02 6.50 -15.00
C GLU A 128 5.00 5.74 -13.68
N ILE A 129 4.47 4.51 -13.72
CA ILE A 129 4.52 3.61 -12.56
C ILE A 129 5.97 3.13 -12.42
N PRO A 130 6.57 3.18 -11.22
CA PRO A 130 7.91 2.64 -11.00
C PRO A 130 8.04 1.19 -11.47
N GLU A 131 9.12 0.88 -12.18
CA GLU A 131 9.47 -0.52 -12.48
C GLU A 131 9.85 -1.28 -11.21
N GLN A 132 10.50 -0.58 -10.27
CA GLN A 132 10.96 -1.13 -9.00
C GLN A 132 9.89 -0.91 -7.95
N ARG A 133 9.42 -2.01 -7.36
CA ARG A 133 8.47 -1.97 -6.23
C ARG A 133 9.16 -1.46 -4.97
N ALA A 134 8.38 -0.83 -4.09
CA ALA A 134 8.84 -0.51 -2.74
C ALA A 134 9.29 -1.77 -1.99
N SER A 135 10.33 -1.64 -1.17
CA SER A 135 10.91 -2.75 -0.40
C SER A 135 10.05 -3.24 0.76
N LEU A 136 9.03 -2.46 1.15
CA LEU A 136 8.11 -2.76 2.23
C LEU A 136 6.67 -2.75 1.71
N THR A 137 5.81 -3.49 2.41
CA THR A 137 4.39 -3.63 2.11
C THR A 137 3.55 -3.38 3.37
N VAL A 138 2.23 -3.35 3.20
CA VAL A 138 1.29 -3.29 4.33
C VAL A 138 1.47 -4.45 5.32
N ARG A 139 1.96 -5.62 4.88
CA ARG A 139 2.20 -6.76 5.78
C ARG A 139 3.27 -6.43 6.82
N ASP A 140 4.38 -5.84 6.38
CA ASP A 140 5.50 -5.50 7.25
C ASP A 140 5.05 -4.57 8.39
N VAL A 141 4.08 -3.70 8.13
CA VAL A 141 3.46 -2.83 9.15
C VAL A 141 2.62 -3.62 10.15
N LEU A 142 1.78 -4.54 9.66
CA LEU A 142 0.87 -5.32 10.51
C LEU A 142 1.58 -6.38 11.35
N GLU A 143 2.72 -6.90 10.90
CA GLU A 143 3.56 -7.82 11.67
C GLU A 143 4.12 -7.18 12.95
N VAL A 144 4.20 -5.85 13.00
CA VAL A 144 4.54 -5.13 14.23
C VAL A 144 3.29 -4.99 15.09
N PRO A 145 3.31 -5.30 16.40
CA PRO A 145 2.15 -5.12 17.28
C PRO A 145 1.62 -3.68 17.34
N PRO A 146 0.32 -3.47 17.63
CA PRO A 146 -0.27 -2.15 17.86
C PRO A 146 0.56 -1.26 18.81
N GLY A 147 0.75 0.01 18.45
CA GLY A 147 1.47 1.02 19.25
C GLY A 147 2.57 1.75 18.46
N PRO A 148 3.45 2.50 19.16
CA PRO A 148 4.44 3.37 18.52
C PRO A 148 5.38 2.65 17.54
N GLY A 149 5.66 1.37 17.77
CA GLY A 149 6.47 0.57 16.84
C GLY A 149 5.78 0.36 15.48
N ARG A 150 4.47 0.11 15.47
CA ARG A 150 3.70 -0.04 14.23
C ARG A 150 3.58 1.29 13.50
N GLU A 151 3.45 2.39 14.22
CA GLU A 151 3.45 3.75 13.64
C GLU A 151 4.78 4.08 12.98
N ALA A 152 5.91 3.77 13.64
CA ALA A 152 7.23 3.92 13.05
C ALA A 152 7.38 3.05 11.79
N LYS A 153 6.90 1.80 11.81
CA LYS A 153 6.92 0.91 10.65
C LYS A 153 6.04 1.39 9.51
N LEU A 154 4.88 2.00 9.80
CA LEU A 154 4.04 2.67 8.81
C LEU A 154 4.83 3.77 8.09
N MET A 155 5.57 4.60 8.84
CA MET A 155 6.39 5.65 8.24
C MET A 155 7.58 5.10 7.44
N GLU A 156 8.18 3.99 7.87
CA GLU A 156 9.19 3.29 7.06
C GLU A 156 8.60 2.76 5.75
N TRP A 157 7.40 2.18 5.77
CA TRP A 157 6.69 1.74 4.57
C TRP A 157 6.37 2.92 3.65
N ALA A 158 5.84 4.02 4.19
CA ALA A 158 5.60 5.24 3.45
C ALA A 158 6.88 5.78 2.78
N LYS A 159 8.01 5.75 3.51
CA LYS A 159 9.32 6.12 2.95
C LYS A 159 9.78 5.18 1.84
N ALA A 160 9.61 3.87 2.00
CA ALA A 160 9.96 2.90 0.96
C ALA A 160 9.16 3.14 -0.33
N VAL A 161 7.86 3.46 -0.21
CA VAL A 161 7.01 3.83 -1.34
C VAL A 161 7.44 5.15 -1.95
N TRP A 162 7.72 6.18 -1.15
CA TRP A 162 8.25 7.45 -1.67
C TRP A 162 9.54 7.24 -2.47
N MET A 163 10.48 6.44 -1.96
CA MET A 163 11.73 6.16 -2.64
C MET A 163 11.56 5.40 -3.96
N SER A 164 10.58 4.50 -4.07
CA SER A 164 10.28 3.83 -5.35
C SER A 164 9.80 4.82 -6.41
N TRP A 165 9.31 5.99 -6.02
CA TRP A 165 8.85 7.08 -6.89
C TRP A 165 9.90 8.19 -7.11
N SER A 166 11.19 7.89 -6.95
CA SER A 166 12.28 8.87 -7.07
C SER A 166 12.27 9.72 -8.35
N HIS A 167 11.82 9.16 -9.47
CA HIS A 167 11.67 9.88 -10.75
C HIS A 167 10.66 11.03 -10.68
N ALA A 168 9.68 10.96 -9.77
CA ALA A 168 8.65 11.98 -9.59
C ALA A 168 9.00 13.02 -8.51
N HIS A 169 10.09 12.85 -7.75
CA HIS A 169 10.44 13.74 -6.63
C HIS A 169 10.60 15.20 -7.06
N GLY A 170 11.28 15.43 -8.19
CA GLY A 170 11.46 16.78 -8.73
C GLY A 170 10.14 17.45 -9.10
N TRP A 171 9.24 16.70 -9.76
CA TRP A 171 7.89 17.17 -10.07
C TRP A 171 7.10 17.50 -8.79
N THR A 172 7.19 16.65 -7.77
CA THR A 172 6.47 16.85 -6.50
C THR A 172 6.98 18.07 -5.74
N ALA A 173 8.29 18.27 -5.67
CA ALA A 173 8.85 19.44 -4.99
C ALA A 173 8.42 20.74 -5.68
N GLU A 174 8.45 20.76 -7.02
CA GLU A 174 8.04 21.92 -7.82
C GLU A 174 6.54 22.22 -7.69
N ILE A 175 5.67 21.20 -7.75
CA ILE A 175 4.23 21.42 -7.63
C ILE A 175 3.85 21.92 -6.22
N CYS A 176 4.49 21.38 -5.17
CA CYS A 176 4.29 21.88 -3.82
C CYS A 176 4.77 23.33 -3.68
N LYS A 177 5.94 23.66 -4.24
CA LYS A 177 6.45 25.02 -4.23
C LYS A 177 5.46 25.99 -4.87
N ASN A 178 4.93 25.64 -6.05
CA ASN A 178 4.07 26.53 -6.83
C ASN A 178 2.64 26.65 -6.28
N LEU A 179 2.13 25.60 -5.63
CA LEU A 179 0.71 25.55 -5.24
C LEU A 179 0.46 25.65 -3.73
N LEU A 180 1.47 25.40 -2.90
CA LEU A 180 1.32 25.38 -1.43
C LEU A 180 2.21 26.39 -0.70
N SER A 181 3.23 26.95 -1.36
CA SER A 181 3.97 28.07 -0.77
C SER A 181 3.07 29.30 -0.79
N ARG A 182 2.76 29.84 0.39
CA ARG A 182 2.24 31.19 0.50
C ARG A 182 3.46 32.11 0.50
N GLU A 183 3.51 33.05 -0.44
CA GLU A 183 4.49 34.15 -0.43
C GLU A 183 4.47 34.87 0.93
#